data_AF-A0A9E3U1K7-F1
#
_entry.id   AF-A0A9E3U1K7-F1
#
_cell.length_a   1.000
_cell.length_b   1.000
_cell.length_c   1.000
_cell.angle_alpha   90.00
_cell.angle_beta   90.00
_cell.angle_gamma   90.00
#
_symmetry.space_group_name_H-M   'P 1'
#
loop_
_entity.id
_entity.type
_entity.pdbx_description
1 polymer ?
#
loop_
_entity_poly.entity_id
_entity_poly.type
_entity_poly.pdbx_seq_one_letter_code
_entity_poly.pdbx_strand_id
1 'polypeptide(L)'
;MGRFWSILFLLVPVLGVGCFACAMAGVDVPFFLSFHKHWLPEDVSADGGVIDGLFNFILFLTGAIFIGTSLTLFWFLWKYDASKNAEPIKFTHGSHVLEIVWSILPAVTLLFIAIYQMNAWANAKMVRPKLADGVTEMPPLVEVTGRQFEWRLRYPGADGVLGTRDDLFDVNDLHVPMDEPVVIR
;
A
#
# COMPACT_ATOMS: atom_id res chain seq x y z
N MET A 1 2.86 32.81 23.79
CA MET A 1 2.43 31.55 23.11
C MET A 1 3.28 30.42 23.67
N GLY A 2 2.85 29.77 24.77
CA GLY A 2 3.66 28.75 25.48
C GLY A 2 3.78 27.42 24.72
N ARG A 3 3.76 26.30 25.45
CA ARG A 3 3.87 24.91 24.95
C ARG A 3 2.77 24.45 23.97
N PHE A 4 1.88 25.35 23.57
CA PHE A 4 0.80 25.09 22.62
C PHE A 4 1.32 24.46 21.33
N TRP A 5 2.37 25.03 20.73
CA TRP A 5 2.93 24.53 19.48
C TRP A 5 3.53 23.13 19.63
N SER A 6 4.29 22.88 20.70
CA SER A 6 4.85 21.54 20.97
C SER A 6 3.74 20.50 21.09
N ILE A 7 2.66 20.81 21.82
CA ILE A 7 1.52 19.90 21.98
C ILE A 7 0.78 19.70 20.65
N LEU A 8 0.55 20.76 19.88
CA LEU A 8 -0.09 20.68 18.58
C LEU A 8 0.69 19.77 17.62
N PHE A 9 2.01 19.92 17.54
CA PHE A 9 2.87 19.08 16.70
C PHE A 9 2.99 17.65 17.20
N LEU A 10 2.77 17.38 18.50
CA LEU A 10 2.67 16.02 19.04
C LEU A 10 1.31 15.37 18.75
N LEU A 11 0.24 16.16 18.68
CA LEU A 11 -1.10 15.63 18.37
C LEU A 11 -1.16 15.03 16.96
N VAL A 12 -0.48 15.63 15.98
CA VAL A 12 -0.47 15.13 14.59
C VAL A 12 0.00 13.67 14.48
N PRO A 13 1.20 13.27 14.96
CA PRO A 13 1.65 11.89 14.87
C PRO A 13 0.82 10.95 15.75
N VAL A 14 0.32 11.42 16.91
CA VAL A 14 -0.53 10.60 17.79
C VAL A 14 -1.86 10.27 17.13
N LEU A 15 -2.53 11.27 16.55
CA LEU A 15 -3.79 11.08 15.85
C LEU A 15 -3.60 10.29 14.56
N GLY A 16 -2.53 10.56 13.81
CA GLY A 16 -2.17 9.80 12.62
C GLY A 16 -1.96 8.31 12.93
N VAL A 17 -1.05 7.99 13.85
CA VAL A 17 -0.79 6.59 14.25
C VAL A 17 -2.04 5.94 14.86
N GLY A 18 -2.80 6.69 15.66
CA GLY A 18 -4.07 6.22 16.22
C GLY A 18 -5.09 5.85 15.12
N CYS A 19 -5.21 6.66 14.07
CA CYS A 19 -6.08 6.38 12.94
C CYS A 19 -5.72 5.06 12.24
N PHE A 20 -4.43 4.86 11.92
CA PHE A 20 -3.98 3.61 11.29
C PHE A 20 -4.16 2.42 12.22
N ALA A 21 -3.82 2.55 13.51
CA ALA A 21 -4.01 1.48 14.49
C ALA A 21 -5.50 1.10 14.68
N CYS A 22 -6.39 2.08 14.73
CA CYS A 22 -7.83 1.83 14.81
C CYS A 22 -8.36 1.16 13.55
N ALA A 23 -7.91 1.59 12.37
CA ALA A 23 -8.28 0.97 11.10
C ALA A 23 -7.82 -0.49 11.02
N MET A 24 -6.61 -0.80 11.47
CA MET A 24 -6.08 -2.18 11.56
C MET A 24 -6.84 -3.05 12.55
N ALA A 25 -7.12 -2.51 13.74
CA ALA A 25 -7.72 -3.27 14.82
C ALA A 25 -9.22 -3.53 14.63
N GLY A 26 -9.84 -2.95 13.58
CA GLY A 26 -11.27 -3.10 13.29
C GLY A 26 -12.16 -2.60 14.45
N VAL A 27 -11.67 -1.65 15.24
CA VAL A 27 -12.38 -1.20 16.44
C VAL A 27 -13.56 -0.33 16.04
N ASP A 28 -14.74 -0.72 16.50
CA ASP A 28 -15.96 0.07 16.35
C ASP A 28 -15.90 1.31 17.25
N VAL A 29 -15.39 2.40 16.68
CA VAL A 29 -15.50 3.74 17.25
C VAL A 29 -16.80 4.41 16.76
N PRO A 30 -17.29 5.49 17.42
CA PRO A 30 -18.56 6.13 17.07
C PRO A 30 -18.67 6.46 15.57
N PHE A 31 -19.89 6.45 15.02
CA PHE A 31 -20.19 6.50 13.58
C PHE A 31 -19.38 7.52 12.75
N PHE A 32 -19.01 8.68 13.29
CA PHE A 32 -18.19 9.69 12.60
C PHE A 32 -16.68 9.39 12.55
N LEU A 33 -16.22 8.34 13.21
CA LEU A 33 -14.84 7.85 13.25
C LEU A 33 -14.74 6.36 12.88
N SER A 34 -15.85 5.66 12.61
CA SER A 34 -15.84 4.20 12.44
C SER A 34 -15.02 3.79 11.21
N PHE A 35 -13.94 3.04 11.44
CA PHE A 35 -13.04 2.53 10.41
C PHE A 35 -13.35 1.07 10.02
N HIS A 36 -14.58 0.59 10.26
CA HIS A 36 -14.96 -0.79 9.97
C HIS A 36 -14.73 -1.10 8.48
N LYS A 37 -13.93 -2.13 8.16
CA LYS A 37 -13.50 -2.50 6.78
C LYS A 37 -12.71 -1.45 5.98
N HIS A 38 -12.11 -0.45 6.63
CA HIS A 38 -11.32 0.58 5.94
C HIS A 38 -9.84 0.24 5.75
N TRP A 39 -9.38 -0.92 6.23
CA TRP A 39 -7.95 -1.30 6.17
C TRP A 39 -7.51 -1.82 4.81
N LEU A 40 -7.72 -3.12 4.59
CA LEU A 40 -7.49 -3.83 3.34
C LEU A 40 -8.73 -4.68 3.07
N PRO A 41 -9.13 -4.85 1.80
CA PRO A 41 -10.18 -5.79 1.46
C PRO A 41 -9.76 -7.21 1.84
N GLU A 42 -10.73 -8.11 1.91
CA GLU A 42 -10.42 -9.53 2.06
C GLU A 42 -9.58 -10.00 0.87
N ASP A 43 -8.49 -10.70 1.15
CA ASP A 43 -7.65 -11.27 0.11
C ASP A 43 -8.36 -12.48 -0.52
N VAL A 44 -8.58 -12.39 -1.82
CA VAL A 44 -9.26 -13.40 -2.65
C VAL A 44 -8.34 -13.96 -3.74
N SER A 45 -7.05 -13.60 -3.74
CA SER A 45 -6.11 -13.93 -4.81
C SER A 45 -4.80 -14.48 -4.28
N ALA A 46 -4.15 -15.39 -5.01
CA ALA A 46 -2.85 -15.94 -4.59
C ALA A 46 -1.75 -14.86 -4.45
N ASP A 47 -1.85 -13.77 -5.21
CA ASP A 47 -0.90 -12.65 -5.17
C ASP A 47 -1.20 -11.64 -4.05
N GLY A 48 -2.43 -11.60 -3.53
CA GLY A 48 -2.88 -10.59 -2.59
C GLY A 48 -2.10 -10.62 -1.29
N GLY A 49 -1.84 -11.80 -0.73
CA GLY A 49 -1.06 -11.93 0.51
C GLY A 49 0.38 -11.40 0.39
N VAL A 50 0.99 -11.51 -0.80
CA VAL A 50 2.31 -10.93 -1.07
C VAL A 50 2.23 -9.41 -1.13
N ILE A 51 1.19 -8.87 -1.78
CA ILE A 51 0.94 -7.43 -1.89
C ILE A 51 0.64 -6.83 -0.52
N ASP A 52 -0.23 -7.45 0.26
CA ASP A 52 -0.61 -7.03 1.61
C ASP A 52 0.58 -7.11 2.57
N GLY A 53 1.41 -8.15 2.45
CA GLY A 53 2.67 -8.26 3.20
C GLY A 53 3.63 -7.11 2.89
N LEU A 54 3.80 -6.78 1.61
CA LEU A 54 4.61 -5.65 1.16
C LEU A 54 4.08 -4.31 1.67
N PHE A 55 2.76 -4.11 1.56
CA PHE A 55 2.09 -2.92 2.05
C PHE A 55 2.34 -2.74 3.55
N ASN A 56 2.06 -3.77 4.35
CA ASN A 56 2.24 -3.72 5.80
C ASN A 56 3.71 -3.49 6.17
N PHE A 57 4.66 -4.15 5.50
CA PHE A 57 6.09 -3.94 5.74
C PHE A 57 6.51 -2.47 5.53
N ILE A 58 6.16 -1.90 4.37
CA ILE A 58 6.49 -0.50 4.04
C ILE A 58 5.79 0.45 5.00
N LEU A 59 4.53 0.18 5.33
CA LEU A 59 3.77 0.97 6.29
C LEU A 59 4.43 0.97 7.67
N PHE A 60 4.80 -0.18 8.23
CA PHE A 60 5.43 -0.23 9.55
C PHE A 60 6.80 0.42 9.56
N LEU A 61 7.58 0.23 8.50
CA LEU A 61 8.89 0.85 8.35
C LEU A 61 8.78 2.38 8.29
N THR A 62 7.94 2.90 7.39
CA THR A 62 7.72 4.35 7.24
C THR A 62 7.03 4.95 8.48
N GLY A 63 6.10 4.22 9.09
CA GLY A 63 5.45 4.58 10.34
C GLY A 63 6.43 4.69 11.51
N ALA A 64 7.37 3.75 11.65
CA ALA A 64 8.42 3.82 12.66
C ALA A 64 9.32 5.05 12.47
N ILE A 65 9.73 5.35 11.23
CA ILE A 65 10.52 6.55 10.90
C ILE A 65 9.71 7.83 11.18
N PHE A 66 8.43 7.85 10.81
CA PHE A 66 7.52 8.95 11.07
C PHE A 66 7.35 9.24 12.57
N ILE A 67 7.16 8.19 13.39
CA ILE A 67 7.10 8.31 14.85
C ILE A 67 8.43 8.86 15.38
N GLY A 68 9.55 8.29 14.95
CA GLY A 68 10.88 8.71 15.39
C GLY A 68 11.18 10.19 15.09
N THR A 69 10.92 10.63 13.86
CA THR A 69 11.12 12.03 13.44
C THR A 69 10.16 12.98 14.16
N SER A 70 8.90 12.58 14.33
CA SER A 70 7.90 13.41 15.02
C SER A 70 8.17 13.56 16.51
N LEU A 71 8.61 12.49 17.19
CA LEU A 71 9.03 12.56 18.59
C LEU A 71 10.30 13.41 18.75
N THR A 72 11.23 13.32 17.80
CA THR A 72 12.44 14.17 17.78
C THR A 72 12.07 15.64 17.61
N LEU A 73 11.16 15.96 16.69
CA LEU A 73 10.65 17.31 16.49
C LEU A 73 9.95 17.83 17.75
N PHE A 74 9.06 17.04 18.34
CA PHE A 74 8.40 17.39 19.60
C PHE A 74 9.41 17.66 20.71
N TRP A 75 10.41 16.78 20.86
CA TRP A 75 11.47 16.94 21.85
C TRP A 75 12.23 18.25 21.64
N PHE A 76 12.59 18.60 20.40
CA PHE A 76 13.26 19.87 20.10
C PHE A 76 12.40 21.08 20.45
N LEU A 77 11.13 21.08 20.03
CA LEU A 77 10.19 22.17 20.34
C LEU A 77 9.96 22.33 21.85
N TRP A 78 10.00 21.24 22.62
CA TRP A 78 9.79 21.28 24.06
C TRP A 78 11.06 21.66 24.84
N LYS A 79 12.21 21.10 24.46
CA LYS A 79 13.48 21.28 25.16
C LYS A 79 14.11 22.64 24.86
N TYR A 80 14.02 23.12 23.63
CA TYR A 80 14.67 24.35 23.15
C TYR A 80 13.68 25.53 23.01
N ASP A 81 12.58 25.50 23.75
CA ASP A 81 11.64 26.63 23.83
C ASP A 81 12.36 27.90 24.32
N ALA A 82 12.30 28.97 23.52
CA ALA A 82 12.95 30.26 23.78
C ALA A 82 12.45 30.93 25.07
N SER A 83 11.23 30.62 25.52
CA SER A 83 10.72 31.12 26.80
C SER A 83 11.43 30.55 28.02
N LYS A 84 12.13 29.41 27.86
CA LYS A 84 12.83 28.69 28.94
C LYS A 84 14.33 28.58 28.77
N ASN A 85 14.86 28.90 27.58
CA ASN A 85 16.29 28.88 27.29
C ASN A 85 16.73 30.30 26.92
N ALA A 86 17.39 30.99 27.86
CA ALA A 86 17.94 32.33 27.64
C ALA A 86 19.35 32.31 27.00
N GLU A 87 19.96 31.12 26.89
CA GLU A 87 21.27 30.95 26.26
C GLU A 87 21.20 31.24 24.75
N PRO A 88 22.17 31.98 24.19
CA PRO A 88 22.26 32.22 22.75
C PRO A 88 22.38 30.92 21.94
N ILE A 89 21.80 30.91 20.74
CA ILE A 89 21.87 29.77 19.82
C ILE A 89 23.34 29.51 19.45
N LYS A 90 23.79 28.26 19.63
CA LYS A 90 25.12 27.81 19.20
C LYS A 90 25.03 27.32 17.76
N PHE A 91 25.71 28.03 16.85
CA PHE A 91 25.85 27.59 15.47
C PHE A 91 26.93 26.51 15.38
N THR A 92 26.55 25.31 14.95
CA THR A 92 27.50 24.25 14.63
C THR A 92 27.60 24.15 13.11
N HIS A 93 28.81 23.93 12.61
CA HIS A 93 28.97 23.46 11.23
C HIS A 93 28.69 21.94 11.26
N GLY A 94 28.07 21.40 10.22
CA GLY A 94 27.45 20.07 10.20
C GLY A 94 28.35 18.91 10.64
N SER A 95 27.73 17.73 10.82
CA SER A 95 28.46 16.52 11.16
C SER A 95 28.55 15.62 9.93
N HIS A 96 29.74 15.55 9.33
CA HIS A 96 30.00 14.69 8.17
C HIS A 96 29.64 13.22 8.43
N VAL A 97 29.86 12.74 9.67
CA VAL A 97 29.49 11.37 10.05
C VAL A 97 27.97 11.20 10.06
N LEU A 98 27.24 12.16 10.63
CA LEU A 98 25.78 12.12 10.66
C LEU A 98 25.19 12.19 9.25
N GLU A 99 25.79 13.03 8.41
CA GLU A 99 25.43 13.20 7.00
C GLU A 99 25.58 11.91 6.19
N ILE A 100 26.67 11.18 6.41
CA ILE A 100 26.87 9.88 5.78
C ILE A 100 25.83 8.87 6.26
N VAL A 101 25.62 8.77 7.58
CA VAL A 101 24.71 7.79 8.17
C VAL A 101 23.29 7.99 7.66
N TRP A 102 22.78 9.23 7.68
CA TRP A 102 21.42 9.51 7.21
C TRP A 102 21.26 9.45 5.69
N SER A 103 22.33 9.33 4.92
CA SER A 103 22.27 9.22 3.45
C SER A 103 22.34 7.76 3.03
N ILE A 104 23.26 6.99 3.63
CA ILE A 104 23.44 5.58 3.32
C ILE A 104 22.26 4.76 3.82
N LEU A 105 21.78 5.02 5.04
CA LEU A 105 20.71 4.22 5.64
C LEU A 105 19.42 4.26 4.79
N PRO A 106 18.89 5.43 4.36
CA PRO A 106 17.76 5.46 3.45
C PRO A 106 18.05 4.84 2.08
N ALA A 107 19.25 5.06 1.51
CA ALA A 107 19.61 4.49 0.22
C ALA A 107 19.59 2.95 0.22
N VAL A 108 20.20 2.33 1.24
CA VAL A 108 20.20 0.87 1.42
C VAL A 108 18.79 0.34 1.67
N THR A 109 18.01 1.04 2.49
CA THR A 109 16.62 0.66 2.78
C THR A 109 15.76 0.64 1.51
N LEU A 110 15.86 1.69 0.68
CA LEU A 110 15.13 1.77 -0.59
C LEU A 110 15.59 0.71 -1.59
N LEU A 111 16.89 0.44 -1.67
CA LEU A 111 17.43 -0.61 -2.54
C LEU A 111 16.86 -1.99 -2.18
N PHE A 112 16.79 -2.31 -0.88
CA PHE A 112 16.23 -3.58 -0.41
C PHE A 112 14.74 -3.72 -0.76
N ILE A 113 13.95 -2.66 -0.52
CA ILE A 113 12.52 -2.62 -0.86
C ILE A 113 12.33 -2.82 -2.36
N ALA A 114 13.11 -2.13 -3.19
CA ALA A 114 12.99 -2.19 -4.65
C ALA A 114 13.22 -3.61 -5.20
N ILE A 115 14.21 -4.34 -4.67
CA ILE A 115 14.49 -5.72 -5.09
C ILE A 115 13.30 -6.63 -4.77
N TYR A 116 12.74 -6.54 -3.56
CA TYR A 116 11.60 -7.36 -3.17
C TYR A 116 10.36 -7.02 -4.01
N GLN A 117 10.07 -5.73 -4.19
CA GLN A 117 8.94 -5.28 -5.01
C GLN A 117 9.04 -5.75 -6.46
N MET A 118 10.24 -5.73 -7.05
CA MET A 118 10.44 -6.16 -8.43
C MET A 118 10.15 -7.64 -8.61
N ASN A 119 10.52 -8.50 -7.65
CA ASN A 119 10.19 -9.92 -7.68
C ASN A 119 8.68 -10.17 -7.57
N ALA A 120 8.01 -9.49 -6.64
CA ALA A 120 6.55 -9.59 -6.49
C ALA A 120 5.83 -9.14 -7.77
N TRP A 121 6.26 -8.02 -8.36
CA TRP A 121 5.73 -7.52 -9.62
C TRP A 121 5.97 -8.48 -10.79
N ALA A 122 7.17 -9.06 -10.88
CA ALA A 122 7.49 -10.02 -11.94
C ALA A 122 6.61 -11.27 -11.84
N ASN A 123 6.41 -11.81 -10.64
CA ASN A 123 5.52 -12.95 -10.42
C ASN A 123 4.08 -12.62 -10.82
N ALA A 124 3.53 -11.49 -10.37
CA ALA A 124 2.14 -11.13 -10.63
C ALA A 124 1.86 -10.66 -12.08
N LYS A 125 2.85 -10.12 -12.79
CA LYS A 125 2.64 -9.49 -14.12
C LYS A 125 3.38 -10.15 -15.29
N MET A 126 4.52 -10.78 -15.07
CA MET A 126 5.29 -11.42 -16.15
C MET A 126 4.96 -12.91 -16.29
N VAL A 127 4.57 -13.58 -15.22
CA VAL A 127 4.07 -14.95 -15.29
C VAL A 127 2.66 -14.90 -15.84
N ARG A 128 2.55 -14.86 -17.17
CA ARG A 128 1.28 -15.22 -17.80
C ARG A 128 1.04 -16.69 -17.51
N PRO A 129 -0.21 -17.13 -17.27
CA PRO A 129 -0.58 -18.52 -17.39
C PRO A 129 -0.23 -18.92 -18.83
N LYS A 130 0.97 -19.45 -19.03
CA LYS A 130 1.34 -20.08 -20.28
C LYS A 130 0.53 -21.36 -20.30
N LEU A 131 -0.13 -21.66 -21.43
CA LEU A 131 -0.50 -23.03 -21.76
C LEU A 131 0.73 -23.88 -21.40
N ALA A 132 0.61 -24.69 -20.35
CA ALA A 132 1.71 -25.53 -19.92
C ALA A 132 2.10 -26.43 -21.11
N ASP A 133 3.41 -26.60 -21.32
CA ASP A 133 3.96 -27.51 -22.31
C ASP A 133 3.22 -28.86 -22.27
N GLY A 134 2.32 -29.06 -23.23
CA GLY A 134 1.63 -30.34 -23.46
C GLY A 134 0.24 -30.54 -22.83
N VAL A 135 -0.39 -29.55 -22.20
CA VAL A 135 -1.80 -29.66 -21.75
C VAL A 135 -2.69 -28.59 -22.37
N THR A 136 -3.72 -29.10 -23.06
CA THR A 136 -4.65 -28.45 -23.99
C THR A 136 -5.86 -27.85 -23.28
N GLU A 137 -5.68 -26.93 -22.33
CA GLU A 137 -6.81 -26.15 -21.83
C GLU A 137 -6.45 -24.66 -21.84
N MET A 138 -7.18 -23.91 -22.67
CA MET A 138 -7.05 -22.46 -22.69
C MET A 138 -7.58 -21.96 -21.34
N PRO A 139 -6.79 -21.17 -20.57
CA PRO A 139 -7.28 -20.64 -19.31
C PRO A 139 -8.58 -19.86 -19.57
N PRO A 140 -9.55 -19.89 -18.65
CA PRO A 140 -10.77 -19.11 -18.76
C PRO A 140 -10.45 -17.67 -19.16
N LEU A 141 -11.04 -17.21 -20.26
CA LEU A 141 -10.74 -15.93 -20.88
C LEU A 141 -11.99 -15.05 -20.82
N VAL A 142 -11.81 -13.80 -20.41
CA VAL A 142 -12.86 -12.78 -20.47
C VAL A 142 -12.29 -11.50 -21.06
N GLU A 143 -13.01 -10.92 -22.02
CA GLU A 143 -12.71 -9.58 -22.54
C GLU A 143 -13.62 -8.55 -21.85
N VAL A 144 -13.01 -7.54 -21.24
CA VAL A 144 -13.70 -6.52 -20.46
C VAL A 144 -13.58 -5.18 -21.18
N THR A 145 -14.71 -4.68 -21.68
CA THR A 145 -14.81 -3.38 -22.35
C THR A 145 -15.47 -2.36 -21.43
N GLY A 146 -14.75 -1.30 -21.07
CA GLY A 146 -15.31 -0.16 -20.35
C GLY A 146 -16.17 0.73 -21.24
N ARG A 147 -17.39 1.07 -20.79
CA ARG A 147 -18.33 1.99 -21.44
C ARG A 147 -18.90 2.95 -20.38
N GLN A 148 -19.51 4.06 -20.81
CA GLN A 148 -20.15 5.01 -19.89
C GLN A 148 -21.65 4.67 -19.75
N PHE A 149 -22.17 4.23 -18.60
CA PHE A 149 -21.52 3.86 -17.32
C PHE A 149 -21.72 2.36 -17.06
N GLU A 150 -21.03 1.51 -17.83
CA GLU A 150 -21.12 0.05 -17.73
C GLU A 150 -19.78 -0.61 -18.06
N TRP A 151 -19.54 -1.78 -17.46
CA TRP A 151 -18.51 -2.71 -17.89
C TRP A 151 -19.18 -3.82 -18.68
N ARG A 152 -18.80 -3.98 -19.94
CA ARG A 152 -19.31 -5.06 -20.78
C ARG A 152 -18.31 -6.19 -20.81
N LEU A 153 -18.75 -7.37 -20.39
CA LEU A 153 -17.96 -8.57 -20.33
C LEU A 153 -18.32 -9.49 -21.49
N ARG A 154 -17.32 -10.10 -22.09
CA ARG A 154 -17.47 -11.05 -23.19
C ARG A 154 -16.70 -12.32 -22.86
N TYR A 155 -17.43 -13.43 -22.83
CA TYR A 155 -16.89 -14.76 -22.60
C TYR A 155 -16.93 -15.56 -23.92
N PRO A 156 -15.89 -16.36 -24.20
CA PRO A 156 -15.90 -17.24 -25.36
C PRO A 156 -17.03 -18.28 -25.22
N GLY A 157 -17.64 -18.62 -26.35
CA GLY A 157 -18.63 -19.70 -26.41
C GLY A 157 -17.98 -21.09 -26.33
N ALA A 158 -18.68 -22.11 -26.83
CA ALA A 158 -18.18 -23.49 -26.82
C ALA A 158 -16.95 -23.68 -27.72
N ASP A 159 -16.73 -22.76 -28.66
CA ASP A 159 -15.57 -22.75 -29.54
C ASP A 159 -14.27 -22.26 -28.87
N GLY A 160 -14.37 -21.65 -27.68
CA GLY A 160 -13.23 -21.10 -26.95
C GLY A 160 -12.62 -19.86 -27.60
N VAL A 161 -13.26 -19.22 -28.58
CA VAL A 161 -12.67 -18.11 -29.35
C VAL A 161 -13.51 -16.84 -29.18
N LEU A 162 -12.90 -15.79 -28.62
CA LEU A 162 -13.52 -14.47 -28.61
C LEU A 162 -13.64 -13.91 -30.03
N GLY A 163 -14.79 -13.33 -30.36
CA GLY A 163 -15.01 -12.74 -31.69
C GLY A 163 -16.15 -13.38 -32.46
N THR A 164 -16.71 -14.47 -31.95
CA THR A 164 -17.63 -15.36 -32.66
C THR A 164 -19.08 -15.10 -32.27
N ARG A 165 -20.00 -15.86 -32.88
CA ARG A 165 -21.45 -15.64 -32.73
C ARG A 165 -22.02 -16.25 -31.45
N ASP A 166 -21.30 -17.21 -30.87
CA ASP A 166 -21.66 -17.95 -29.65
C ASP A 166 -21.09 -17.32 -28.37
N ASP A 167 -20.39 -16.19 -28.48
CA ASP A 167 -19.92 -15.44 -27.33
C ASP A 167 -21.06 -15.04 -26.39
N LEU A 168 -20.81 -15.23 -25.10
CA LEU A 168 -21.72 -14.83 -24.04
C LEU A 168 -21.36 -13.43 -23.56
N PHE A 169 -22.37 -12.63 -23.24
CA PHE A 169 -22.19 -11.27 -22.76
C PHE A 169 -22.81 -11.11 -21.38
N ASP A 170 -22.07 -10.45 -20.49
CA ASP A 170 -22.57 -10.01 -19.20
C ASP A 170 -22.27 -8.52 -19.01
N VAL A 171 -22.92 -7.90 -18.04
CA VAL A 171 -22.79 -6.46 -17.75
C VAL A 171 -22.57 -6.26 -16.27
N ASN A 172 -21.46 -5.59 -15.93
CA ASN A 172 -21.00 -5.25 -14.58
C ASN A 172 -20.68 -6.43 -13.64
N ASP A 173 -21.20 -7.62 -13.89
CA ASP A 173 -20.96 -8.80 -13.05
C ASP A 173 -19.93 -9.74 -13.69
N LEU A 174 -18.73 -9.80 -13.10
CA LEU A 174 -17.66 -10.68 -13.52
C LEU A 174 -17.76 -12.03 -12.79
N HIS A 175 -18.11 -13.06 -13.54
CA HIS A 175 -18.06 -14.45 -13.10
C HIS A 175 -16.75 -15.10 -13.51
N VAL A 176 -16.09 -15.75 -12.57
CA VAL A 176 -14.84 -16.50 -12.77
C VAL A 176 -14.88 -17.83 -12.01
N PRO A 177 -14.24 -18.88 -12.52
CA PRO A 177 -14.04 -20.11 -11.75
C PRO A 177 -13.14 -19.87 -10.55
N MET A 178 -13.45 -20.54 -9.45
CA MET A 178 -12.63 -20.52 -8.24
C MET A 178 -11.35 -21.34 -8.44
N ASP A 179 -10.25 -20.90 -7.84
CA ASP A 179 -8.96 -21.61 -7.81
C ASP A 179 -8.32 -21.91 -9.18
N GLU A 180 -8.71 -21.16 -10.22
CA GLU A 180 -8.17 -21.29 -11.57
C GLU A 180 -7.51 -19.99 -12.07
N PRO A 181 -6.42 -20.08 -12.86
CA PRO A 181 -5.81 -18.91 -13.47
C PRO A 181 -6.68 -18.36 -14.60
N VAL A 182 -7.28 -17.19 -14.39
CA VAL A 182 -8.12 -16.50 -15.39
C VAL A 182 -7.33 -15.44 -16.13
N VAL A 183 -7.55 -15.34 -17.45
CA VAL A 183 -6.99 -14.27 -18.27
C VAL A 183 -8.07 -13.22 -18.52
N ILE A 184 -7.82 -12.00 -18.06
CA ILE A 184 -8.66 -10.83 -18.33
C ILE A 184 -7.98 -9.99 -19.40
N ARG A 185 -8.68 -9.71 -20.50
CA ARG A 185 -8.22 -8.88 -21.60
C ARG A 185 -8.96 -7.55 -21.64
#